data_AF-A0A9D2X7P3-F1
#
_entry.id   AF-A0A9D2X7P3-F1
#
_cell.length_a   1.000
_cell.length_b   1.000
_cell.length_c   1.000
_cell.angle_alpha   90.00
_cell.angle_beta   90.00
_cell.angle_gamma   90.00
#
_symmetry.space_group_name_H-M   'P 1'
#
loop_
_entity.id
_entity.type
_entity.pdbx_description
1 polymer ?
#
loop_
_entity_poly.entity_id
_entity_poly.type
_entity_poly.pdbx_seq_one_letter_code
_entity_poly.pdbx_strand_id
1 'polypeptide(L)' 'MADCVQTWRRQLRIQELVNIAKEKLESGTEITLVYENLDAIMVSKWKSIPTTRKQYLDSVKKVLVNQNMLKV' A
#
# COMPACT_ATOMS: atom_id res chain seq x y z
N MET A 1 -25.48 5.99 -1.71
CA MET A 1 -24.36 6.97 -1.77
C MET A 1 -23.21 6.69 -0.78
N ALA A 2 -23.27 5.64 0.06
CA ALA A 2 -22.16 5.25 0.94
C ALA A 2 -20.98 4.56 0.21
N ASP A 3 -21.25 3.89 -0.92
CA ASP A 3 -20.25 3.24 -1.78
C ASP A 3 -19.18 4.21 -2.30
N CYS A 4 -19.56 5.44 -2.63
CA CYS A 4 -18.61 6.43 -3.15
C CYS A 4 -17.58 6.84 -2.08
N VAL A 5 -18.01 7.01 -0.83
CA VAL A 5 -17.15 7.42 0.28
C VAL A 5 -16.20 6.30 0.73
N GLN A 6 -16.69 5.05 0.77
CA GLN A 6 -15.85 3.89 1.11
C GLN A 6 -14.78 3.65 0.03
N THR A 7 -15.15 3.85 -1.25
CA THR A 7 -14.23 3.75 -2.39
C THR A 7 -13.16 4.83 -2.34
N TRP A 8 -13.54 6.09 -2.07
CA TRP A 8 -12.58 7.19 -1.95
C TRP A 8 -11.60 6.97 -0.80
N ARG A 9 -12.10 6.65 0.40
CA ARG A 9 -11.22 6.39 1.57
C ARG A 9 -10.23 5.27 1.29
N ARG A 10 -10.66 4.21 0.60
CA ARG A 10 -9.78 3.13 0.18
C ARG A 10 -8.70 3.62 -0.80
N GLN A 11 -9.07 4.42 -1.79
CA GLN A 11 -8.12 4.98 -2.76
C GLN A 11 -7.07 5.87 -2.08
N LEU A 12 -7.46 6.76 -1.17
CA LEU A 12 -6.53 7.60 -0.41
C LEU A 12 -5.53 6.77 0.39
N ARG A 13 -6.01 5.72 1.06
CA ARG A 13 -5.14 4.82 1.84
C ARG A 13 -4.15 4.09 0.93
N ILE A 14 -4.58 3.62 -0.24
CA ILE A 14 -3.68 2.97 -1.21
C ILE A 14 -2.65 3.98 -1.73
N GLN A 15 -3.05 5.21 -2.06
CA GLN A 15 -2.11 6.26 -2.49
C GLN A 15 -1.08 6.59 -1.41
N GLU A 16 -1.50 6.68 -0.15
CA GLU A 16 -0.60 6.89 0.99
C GLU A 16 0.43 5.77 1.08
N LEU A 17 0.00 4.51 1.02
CA LEU A 17 0.90 3.35 1.05
C LEU A 17 1.84 3.30 -0.16
N VAL A 18 1.37 3.67 -1.34
CA VAL A 18 2.19 3.75 -2.55
C VAL A 18 3.29 4.80 -2.40
N ASN A 19 2.98 5.99 -1.87
CA ASN A 19 3.98 7.04 -1.66
C ASN A 19 5.06 6.59 -0.67
N ILE A 20 4.66 6.00 0.47
CA ILE A 20 5.60 5.46 1.45
C ILE A 20 6.47 4.35 0.83
N ALA A 21 5.87 3.48 0.02
CA ALA A 21 6.60 2.41 -0.65
C ALA A 21 7.63 2.96 -1.65
N LYS A 22 7.26 3.99 -2.41
CA LYS A 22 8.18 4.66 -3.35
C LYS A 22 9.36 5.26 -2.62
N GLU A 23 9.11 6.08 -1.60
CA GLU A 23 10.18 6.75 -0.83
C GLU A 23 11.17 5.73 -0.27
N LYS A 24 10.68 4.59 0.24
CA LYS A 24 11.54 3.51 0.75
C LYS A 24 12.28 2.75 -0.37
N LEU A 25 11.65 2.49 -1.50
CA LEU A 25 12.30 1.82 -2.63
C LEU A 25 13.39 2.71 -3.24
N GLU A 26 13.12 4.01 -3.37
CA GLU A 26 14.08 5.01 -3.85
C GLU A 26 15.27 5.17 -2.88
N SER A 27 15.05 4.96 -1.58
CA SER A 27 16.14 4.91 -0.59
C SER A 27 16.94 3.60 -0.61
N GLY A 28 16.65 2.67 -1.53
CA GLY A 28 17.30 1.36 -1.63
C GLY A 28 16.81 0.30 -0.64
N THR A 29 15.66 0.53 0.02
CA THR A 29 15.08 -0.48 0.93
C THR A 29 14.57 -1.67 0.13
N GLU A 30 14.87 -2.89 0.59
CA GLU A 30 14.36 -4.11 -0.04
C GLU A 30 12.83 -4.18 0.00
N ILE A 31 12.23 -4.65 -1.09
CA ILE A 31 10.76 -4.70 -1.25
C ILE A 31 10.06 -5.51 -0.14
N THR A 32 10.71 -6.56 0.37
CA THR A 32 10.19 -7.37 1.49
C THR A 32 10.01 -6.50 2.73
N LEU A 33 11.04 -5.74 3.11
CA LEU A 33 11.02 -4.81 4.24
C LEU A 33 10.03 -3.66 4.02
N VAL A 34 9.86 -3.22 2.76
CA VAL A 34 8.83 -2.24 2.41
C VAL A 34 7.44 -2.79 2.72
N TYR A 35 7.13 -4.02 2.29
CA TYR A 35 5.81 -4.62 2.55
C TYR A 35 5.56 -4.90 4.02
N GLU A 36 6.57 -5.31 4.79
CA GLU A 36 6.44 -5.46 6.25
C GLU A 36 6.13 -4.11 6.94
N ASN A 37 6.81 -3.04 6.52
CA ASN A 37 6.52 -1.68 7.02
C ASN A 37 5.09 -1.25 6.69
N LEU A 38 4.62 -1.49 5.46
CA LEU A 38 3.25 -1.16 5.07
C LEU A 38 2.22 -1.96 5.88
N ASP A 39 2.47 -3.26 6.14
CA ASP A 39 1.58 -4.07 6.99
C ASP A 39 1.47 -3.48 8.40
N ALA A 40 2.61 -3.15 9.01
CA ALA A 40 2.67 -2.53 10.33
C ALA A 40 1.91 -1.18 10.39
N ILE A 41 2.04 -0.34 9.37
CA ILE A 41 1.29 0.93 9.25
C ILE A 41 -0.22 0.66 9.22
N MET A 42 -0.67 -0.32 8.44
CA MET A 42 -2.10 -0.65 8.33
C MET A 42 -2.69 -1.21 9.62
N VAL A 43 -1.90 -1.97 10.38
CA VAL A 43 -2.28 -2.47 11.72
C VAL A 43 -2.36 -1.30 12.70
N SER A 44 -1.32 -0.48 12.78
CA SER A 44 -1.21 0.60 13.77
C SER A 44 -2.21 1.73 13.50
N LYS A 45 -2.28 2.23 12.27
CA LYS A 45 -3.07 3.42 11.92
C LYS A 45 -4.55 3.12 11.72
N TRP A 46 -4.88 1.96 11.15
CA TRP A 46 -6.25 1.65 10.70
C TRP A 46 -6.85 0.40 11.35
N LYS A 47 -6.09 -0.30 12.21
CA LYS A 47 -6.51 -1.56 12.83
C LYS A 47 -7.04 -2.55 11.79
N SER A 48 -6.40 -2.58 10.62
CA SER A 48 -6.88 -3.34 9.46
C SER A 48 -6.71 -4.83 9.69
N ILE A 49 -7.74 -5.61 9.39
CA ILE A 49 -7.70 -7.08 9.45
C ILE A 49 -6.81 -7.67 8.33
N PRO A 50 -6.25 -8.89 8.50
CA PRO A 50 -5.28 -9.46 7.57
C PRO A 50 -5.76 -9.52 6.11
N THR A 51 -7.04 -9.83 5.88
CA THR A 51 -7.63 -9.88 4.52
C THR A 51 -7.60 -8.52 3.83
N THR A 52 -7.98 -7.45 4.54
CA THR A 52 -7.92 -6.08 4.02
C THR A 52 -6.48 -5.65 3.73
N ARG A 53 -5.55 -5.97 4.63
CA ARG A 53 -4.12 -5.65 4.44
C ARG A 53 -3.56 -6.33 3.19
N LYS A 54 -3.86 -7.62 2.99
CA LYS A 54 -3.49 -8.35 1.76
C LYS A 54 -4.05 -7.67 0.50
N GLN A 55 -5.32 -7.26 0.50
CA GLN A 55 -5.91 -6.55 -0.65
C GLN A 55 -5.24 -5.20 -0.91
N TYR A 56 -4.82 -4.50 0.14
CA TYR A 56 -4.15 -3.21 0.02
C TYR A 56 -2.73 -3.39 -0.53
N LEU A 57 -1.97 -4.37 -0.02
CA LEU A 57 -0.65 -4.71 -0.54
C LEU A 57 -0.71 -5.13 -2.01
N ASP A 58 -1.69 -5.94 -2.41
CA ASP A 58 -1.89 -6.32 -3.82
C ASP A 58 -2.16 -5.10 -4.72
N SER A 59 -2.98 -4.16 -4.23
CA SER A 59 -3.26 -2.91 -4.94
C SER A 59 -2.01 -2.03 -5.06
N VAL A 60 -1.23 -1.91 -3.99
CA VAL A 60 0.04 -1.17 -3.98
C VAL A 60 1.03 -1.80 -4.95
N LYS A 61 1.18 -3.14 -4.94
CA LYS A 61 2.05 -3.87 -5.86
C LYS A 61 1.69 -3.57 -7.32
N LYS A 62 0.41 -3.64 -7.68
CA LYS A 62 -0.06 -3.32 -9.05
C LYS A 62 0.33 -1.90 -9.47
N VAL A 63 0.17 -0.92 -8.58
CA VAL A 63 0.54 0.46 -8.86
C VAL A 63 2.05 0.62 -9.05
N LEU A 64 2.87 0.00 -8.19
CA LEU A 64 4.33 0.07 -8.27
C LEU A 64 4.88 -0.61 -9.53
N VAL A 65 4.30 -1.74 -9.94
CA VAL A 65 4.62 -2.41 -11.22
C VAL A 65 4.27 -1.52 -12.40
N ASN A 66 3.08 -0.92 -12.41
CA ASN A 66 2.66 0.00 -13.47
C ASN A 66 3.54 1.26 -13.56
N GLN A 67 4.16 1.66 -12.45
CA GLN A 67 5.10 2.78 -12.39
C GLN A 67 6.55 2.35 -12.66
N ASN A 68 6.78 1.09 -13.05
CA ASN A 68 8.08 0.52 -13.36
C ASN A 68 9.09 0.56 -12.18
N MET A 69 8.60 0.72 -10.94
CA MET A 69 9.38 0.70 -9.70
C MET A 69 9.74 -0.73 -9.28
N LEU A 70 8.92 -1.70 -9.71
CA LEU A 70 9.18 -3.11 -9.56
C LEU A 70 9.41 -3.68 -10.95
N LYS A 71 10.67 -4.01 -11.28
CA LYS A 71 10.98 -4.90 -12.39
C LYS A 71 10.58 -6.31 -11.94
N VAL A 72 9.38 -6.74 -12.33
CA VAL A 72 8.94 -8.14 -12.21
C VAL A 72 9.66 -8.97 -13.26
#